data_AF-A0A4Y2BSY1-F1
#
_entry.id   AF-A0A4Y2BSY1-F1
#
_cell.length_a   1.000
_cell.length_b   1.000
_cell.length_c   1.000
_cell.angle_alpha   90.00
_cell.angle_beta   90.00
_cell.angle_gamma   90.00
#
_symmetry.space_group_name_H-M   'P 1'
#
loop_
_entity.id
_entity.type
_entity.pdbx_description
1 polymer ?
#
loop_
_entity_poly.entity_id
_entity_poly.type
_entity_poly.pdbx_seq_one_letter_code
_entity_poly.pdbx_strand_id
1 'polypeptide(L)'
;MTIEKALEYRFGDSQMTKFYRTELKTRPQKPDESLQVLAANVKRLISLAYAECPLDIRKSLAVQFFVDAIRDEETQLSTCLIVFTD
;
A
#
# COMPACT_ATOMS: atom_id res chain seq x y z
N MET A 1 19.99 -13.73 -23.69
CA MET A 1 19.04 -12.78 -23.09
C MET A 1 18.66 -11.77 -24.16
N THR A 2 17.38 -11.68 -24.54
CA THR A 2 16.91 -10.78 -25.62
C THR A 2 16.51 -9.43 -25.06
N ILE A 3 16.51 -8.38 -25.90
CA ILE A 3 16.08 -7.03 -25.51
C ILE A 3 14.63 -7.07 -25.00
N GLU A 4 13.75 -7.83 -25.66
CA GLU A 4 12.36 -8.06 -25.22
C GLU A 4 12.29 -8.60 -23.79
N LYS A 5 13.03 -9.67 -23.46
CA LYS A 5 13.06 -10.23 -22.10
C LYS A 5 13.65 -9.27 -21.07
N ALA A 6 14.62 -8.45 -21.47
CA ALA A 6 15.20 -7.43 -20.59
C ALA A 6 14.20 -6.28 -20.33
N LEU A 7 13.43 -5.89 -21.35
CA LEU A 7 12.36 -4.90 -21.23
C LEU A 7 11.20 -5.42 -20.40
N GLU A 8 10.76 -6.65 -20.61
CA GLU A 8 9.70 -7.28 -19.82
C GLU A 8 10.14 -7.51 -18.36
N TYR A 9 11.40 -7.83 -18.11
CA TYR A 9 11.92 -7.91 -16.74
C TYR A 9 12.03 -6.54 -16.05
N ARG A 10 12.42 -5.50 -16.79
CA ARG A 10 12.63 -4.14 -16.23
C ARG A 10 11.34 -3.34 -16.10
N PHE A 11 10.42 -3.50 -17.05
CA PHE A 11 9.25 -2.66 -17.24
C PHE A 11 7.94 -3.47 -17.33
N GLY A 12 8.02 -4.80 -17.34
CA GLY A 12 6.83 -5.64 -17.39
C GLY A 12 6.01 -5.51 -16.12
N ASP A 13 4.70 -5.62 -16.33
CA ASP A 13 3.67 -5.33 -15.33
C ASP A 13 3.81 -6.18 -14.05
N SER A 14 4.25 -7.43 -14.19
CA SER A 14 4.48 -8.36 -13.07
C SER A 14 5.54 -7.86 -12.08
N GLN A 15 6.61 -7.21 -12.55
CA GLN A 15 7.68 -6.71 -11.69
C GLN A 15 7.30 -5.37 -11.07
N MET A 16 6.66 -4.49 -11.83
CA MET A 16 6.15 -3.20 -11.31
C MET A 16 5.05 -3.43 -10.26
N THR A 17 4.13 -4.34 -10.51
CA THR A 17 3.12 -4.75 -9.54
C THR A 17 3.74 -5.27 -8.24
N LYS A 18 4.77 -6.14 -8.33
CA LYS A 18 5.50 -6.62 -7.14
C LYS A 18 6.22 -5.50 -6.40
N PHE A 19 6.83 -4.56 -7.13
CA PHE A 19 7.49 -3.40 -6.56
C PHE A 19 6.52 -2.55 -5.73
N TYR A 20 5.38 -2.14 -6.30
CA TYR A 20 4.39 -1.33 -5.58
C TYR A 20 3.75 -2.05 -4.39
N ARG A 21 3.55 -3.38 -4.48
CA ARG A 21 3.10 -4.20 -3.34
C ARG A 21 4.12 -4.20 -2.20
N THR A 22 5.41 -4.20 -2.54
CA THR A 22 6.49 -4.16 -1.56
C THR A 22 6.57 -2.77 -0.92
N GLU A 23 6.49 -1.72 -1.74
CA GLU A 23 6.46 -0.32 -1.27
C GLU A 23 5.31 -0.10 -0.29
N LEU A 24 4.10 -0.60 -0.56
CA LEU A 24 2.94 -0.55 0.35
C LEU A 24 3.23 -1.22 1.71
N LYS A 25 3.84 -2.41 1.71
CA LYS A 25 4.12 -3.16 2.94
C LYS A 25 5.18 -2.51 3.82
N THR A 26 6.12 -1.80 3.21
CA THR A 26 7.24 -1.16 3.91
C THR A 26 7.02 0.34 4.09
N ARG A 27 5.78 0.84 3.96
CA ARG A 27 5.46 2.27 4.02
C ARG A 27 4.98 2.69 5.40
N PRO A 28 5.83 3.25 6.27
CA PRO A 28 5.37 4.04 7.40
C PRO A 28 5.10 5.49 6.96
N GLN A 29 4.23 6.20 7.66
CA GLN A 29 4.04 7.65 7.57
C GLN A 29 5.38 8.34 7.83
N LYS A 30 5.70 9.44 7.15
CA LYS A 30 6.91 10.24 7.50
C LYS A 30 6.60 11.26 8.62
N PRO A 31 7.60 11.74 9.38
CA PRO A 31 7.36 12.68 10.50
C PRO A 31 6.56 13.92 10.09
N ASP A 32 6.87 14.46 8.91
CA ASP A 32 6.27 15.69 8.41
C ASP A 32 5.19 15.42 7.35
N GLU A 33 4.78 14.15 7.19
CA GLU A 33 3.76 13.77 6.22
C GLU A 33 2.37 13.82 6.85
N SER A 34 1.50 14.65 6.28
CA SER A 34 0.10 14.70 6.69
C SER A 34 -0.63 13.41 6.31
N LEU A 35 -1.68 13.08 7.08
CA LEU A 35 -2.55 11.93 6.78
C LEU A 35 -3.16 12.00 5.38
N GLN A 36 -3.45 13.20 4.88
CA GLN A 36 -3.98 13.40 3.53
C GLN A 36 -2.97 13.03 2.45
N VAL A 37 -1.70 13.39 2.65
CA VAL A 37 -0.59 13.03 1.74
C VAL A 37 -0.34 11.53 1.79
N LEU A 38 -0.36 10.93 2.98
CA LEU A 38 -0.25 9.47 3.14
C LEU A 38 -1.41 8.75 2.43
N ALA A 39 -2.66 9.19 2.63
CA ALA A 39 -3.84 8.59 2.00
C ALA A 39 -3.77 8.69 0.47
N ALA A 40 -3.35 9.84 -0.07
CA ALA A 40 -3.15 10.00 -1.51
C ALA A 40 -2.06 9.06 -2.04
N ASN A 41 -0.96 8.90 -1.30
CA ASN A 41 0.13 7.99 -1.66
C ASN A 41 -0.33 6.53 -1.64
N VAL A 42 -1.01 6.08 -0.58
CA VAL A 42 -1.57 4.71 -0.48
C VAL A 42 -2.56 4.45 -1.61
N LYS A 43 -3.49 5.37 -1.87
CA LYS A 43 -4.46 5.24 -2.98
C LYS A 43 -3.78 5.11 -4.34
N ARG A 44 -2.72 5.89 -4.58
CA ARG A 44 -1.90 5.79 -5.79
C ARG A 44 -1.26 4.41 -5.89
N LEU A 45 -0.60 3.96 -4.84
CA LEU A 45 0.09 2.67 -4.81
C LEU A 45 -0.86 1.49 -4.98
N ILE A 46 -2.05 1.52 -4.38
CA ILE A 46 -3.09 0.50 -4.56
C ILE A 46 -3.54 0.41 -6.02
N SER A 47 -3.70 1.57 -6.68
CA SER A 47 -4.11 1.61 -8.08
C SER A 47 -3.06 1.01 -9.02
N LEU A 48 -1.79 1.05 -8.62
CA LEU A 48 -0.67 0.49 -9.40
C LEU A 48 -0.39 -0.98 -9.03
N ALA A 49 -0.50 -1.35 -7.76
CA ALA A 49 -0.21 -2.70 -7.24
C ALA A 49 -1.34 -3.73 -7.47
N TYR A 50 -2.55 -3.23 -7.68
CA TYR A 50 -3.77 -4.04 -7.76
C TYR A 50 -4.69 -3.54 -8.87
N ALA A 51 -4.12 -3.07 -10.00
CA ALA A 51 -4.87 -2.51 -11.13
C ALA A 51 -5.96 -3.46 -11.66
N GLU A 52 -5.64 -4.76 -11.71
CA GLU A 52 -6.54 -5.84 -12.15
C GLU A 52 -7.61 -6.23 -11.12
N CYS A 53 -7.53 -5.73 -9.88
CA CYS A 53 -8.49 -6.07 -8.84
C CYS A 53 -9.76 -5.19 -8.93
N PRO A 54 -10.94 -5.75 -8.59
CA PRO A 54 -12.17 -4.99 -8.46
C PRO A 54 -12.03 -3.76 -7.54
N LEU A 55 -12.84 -2.73 -7.80
CA LEU A 55 -12.74 -1.44 -7.11
C LEU A 55 -13.00 -1.55 -5.60
N ASP A 56 -13.95 -2.38 -5.21
CA ASP A 56 -14.29 -2.69 -3.81
C ASP A 56 -13.09 -3.33 -3.09
N ILE A 57 -12.43 -4.31 -3.71
CA ILE A 57 -11.22 -4.94 -3.18
C ILE A 57 -10.10 -3.90 -3.01
N ARG A 58 -9.88 -3.05 -4.02
CA ARG A 58 -8.90 -1.96 -3.93
C ARG A 58 -9.22 -0.97 -2.81
N LYS A 59 -10.48 -0.61 -2.61
CA LYS A 59 -10.90 0.29 -1.52
C LYS A 59 -10.60 -0.33 -0.15
N SER A 60 -10.95 -1.60 0.05
CA SER A 60 -10.65 -2.31 1.31
C SER A 60 -9.15 -2.40 1.58
N LEU A 61 -8.35 -2.72 0.56
CA LEU A 61 -6.90 -2.73 0.68
C LEU A 61 -6.33 -1.34 0.99
N ALA A 62 -6.86 -0.27 0.38
CA ALA A 62 -6.41 1.09 0.65
C ALA A 62 -6.66 1.49 2.11
N VAL A 63 -7.77 1.09 2.71
CA VAL A 63 -8.06 1.33 4.13
C VAL A 63 -7.06 0.56 5.00
N GLN A 64 -6.87 -0.74 4.74
CA GLN A 64 -5.95 -1.57 5.51
C GLN A 64 -4.53 -1.01 5.51
N PHE A 65 -3.95 -0.79 4.32
CA PHE A 65 -2.59 -0.27 4.20
C PHE A 65 -2.44 1.15 4.73
N PHE A 66 -3.49 1.96 4.69
CA PHE A 66 -3.45 3.30 5.27
C PHE A 66 -3.35 3.22 6.80
N VAL A 67 -4.15 2.36 7.44
CA VAL A 67 -4.08 2.14 8.89
C VAL A 67 -2.72 1.56 9.29
N ASP A 68 -2.24 0.54 8.57
CA ASP A 68 -0.95 -0.09 8.85
C ASP A 68 0.23 0.89 8.69
N ALA A 69 0.10 1.86 7.79
CA ALA A 69 1.14 2.85 7.52
C ALA A 69 1.20 3.99 8.56
N ILE A 70 0.16 4.20 9.37
CA ILE A 70 0.19 5.26 10.38
C ILE A 70 1.27 4.93 11.43
N ARG A 71 2.15 5.89 11.68
CA ARG A 71 3.33 5.74 12.54
C ARG A 71 3.03 5.53 14.02
N ASP A 72 1.82 5.80 14.42
CA ASP A 72 1.44 5.92 15.82
C ASP A 72 1.10 4.53 16.40
N GLU A 73 2.10 3.92 17.06
CA GLU A 73 1.92 2.68 17.84
C GLU A 73 0.88 2.86 18.96
N GLU A 74 0.69 4.08 19.48
CA GLU A 74 -0.34 4.40 20.48
C GLU A 74 -1.77 4.32 19.90
N THR A 75 -1.98 4.77 18.65
CA THR A 75 -3.23 4.58 17.90
C THR A 75 -3.45 3.13 17.45
N GLN A 76 -2.38 2.37 17.14
CA GLN A 76 -2.49 0.93 16.84
C GLN A 76 -2.91 0.10 18.06
N LEU A 77 -2.31 0.34 19.23
CA LEU A 77 -2.66 -0.35 20.47
C LEU A 77 -4.08 0.03 20.96
N SER A 78 -4.47 1.29 20.76
CA SER A 78 -5.82 1.75 21.09
C SER A 78 -6.88 1.11 20.19
N THR A 79 -6.62 0.96 18.89
CA THR A 79 -7.54 0.29 17.94
C THR A 79 -7.63 -1.21 18.21
N CYS A 80 -6.55 -1.85 18.68
CA CYS A 80 -6.57 -3.26 19.10
C CYS A 80 -7.40 -3.46 20.39
N LEU A 81 -7.34 -2.53 21.35
CA LEU A 81 -8.08 -2.61 22.62
C LEU A 81 -9.61 -2.56 22.44
N ILE A 82 -10.12 -1.80 21.48
CA ILE A 82 -11.57 -1.70 21.17
C ILE A 82 -12.11 -2.90 20.36
N VAL A 83 -11.24 -3.71 19.76
CA VAL A 83 -11.67 -4.90 18.97
C VAL A 83 -11.69 -6.18 19.82
N PHE A 84 -11.07 -6.18 21.00
CA PHE A 84 -11.11 -7.30 21.95
C PHE A 84 -12.12 -7.12 23.10
N THR A 85 -12.94 -6.07 23.07
CA THR A 85 -13.98 -5.80 24.07
C THR A 85 -15.34 -5.52 23.42
N ASP A 86 -15.86 -6.51 22.70
CA ASP A 86 -17.31 -6.83 22.63
C ASP A 86 -17.52 -8.27 22.14
#